data_AF-M2ULM0-F1
#
_entry.id   AF-M2ULM0-F1
#
_cell.length_a   1.000
_cell.length_b   1.000
_cell.length_c   1.000
_cell.angle_alpha   90.00
_cell.angle_beta   90.00
_cell.angle_gamma   90.00
#
_symmetry.space_group_name_H-M   'P 1'
#
loop_
_entity.id
_entity.type
_entity.pdbx_description
1 polymer ?
#
loop_
_entity_poly.entity_id
_entity_poly.type
_entity_poly.pdbx_seq_one_letter_code
_entity_poly.pdbx_strand_id
1 'polypeptide(L)'
;MGWYSGLVTPEGGVIAGHFVPGNTLVGISQYAAFRSPHNSAWPDEFAPERFVDSDQPAWFHDKRDILLQPFLFGPRNCIGRK
;
A
#
# COMPACT_ATOMS: atom_id res chain seq x y z
N MET A 1 22.70 1.07 -12.67
CA MET A 1 22.83 1.58 -11.28
C MET A 1 21.76 2.65 -11.07
N GLY A 2 20.50 2.27 -10.90
CA GLY A 2 19.37 3.20 -10.75
C GLY A 2 18.74 3.03 -9.37
N TRP A 3 19.30 3.71 -8.37
CA TRP A 3 18.95 3.56 -6.95
C TRP A 3 18.27 4.83 -6.39
N TYR A 4 17.33 5.42 -7.14
CA TYR A 4 16.66 6.64 -6.71
C TYR A 4 15.16 6.39 -6.51
N SER A 5 14.77 6.31 -5.23
CA SER A 5 13.51 6.79 -4.63
C SER A 5 12.25 6.78 -5.50
N GLY A 6 11.44 5.71 -5.52
CA GLY A 6 10.09 5.74 -6.09
C GLY A 6 10.00 6.28 -7.53
N LEU A 7 11.09 6.29 -8.29
CA LEU A 7 11.12 6.78 -9.65
C LEU A 7 10.78 5.63 -10.60
N VAL A 8 9.98 5.93 -11.61
CA VAL A 8 9.83 5.04 -12.77
C VAL A 8 11.18 4.95 -13.48
N THR A 9 11.51 3.75 -13.98
CA THR A 9 12.77 3.50 -14.69
C THR A 9 12.93 4.44 -15.90
N PRO A 10 14.15 4.74 -16.37
CA PRO A 10 14.36 5.72 -17.44
C PRO A 10 13.56 5.45 -18.73
N GLU A 11 13.30 4.19 -19.04
CA GLU A 11 12.49 3.74 -20.18
C GLU A 11 10.97 3.93 -20.00
N GLY A 12 10.51 4.34 -18.82
CA GLY A 12 9.10 4.41 -18.47
C GLY A 12 8.55 3.04 -18.06
N GLY A 13 7.27 3.01 -17.68
CA GLY A 13 6.61 1.78 -17.26
C GLY A 13 5.10 1.88 -17.25
N VAL A 14 4.43 0.75 -17.10
CA VAL A 14 2.96 0.69 -16.98
C VAL A 14 2.59 0.50 -15.51
N ILE A 15 1.82 1.42 -14.96
CA ILE A 15 1.31 1.39 -13.58
C ILE A 15 -0.21 1.48 -13.64
N ALA A 16 -0.91 0.53 -13.03
CA ALA A 16 -2.38 0.44 -13.03
C ALA A 16 -3.00 0.53 -14.45
N GLY A 17 -2.32 -0.02 -15.46
CA GLY A 17 -2.78 0.01 -16.86
C GLY A 17 -2.44 1.30 -17.62
N HIS A 18 -1.79 2.27 -16.99
CA HIS A 18 -1.42 3.54 -17.61
C HIS A 18 0.10 3.64 -17.81
N PHE A 19 0.53 4.15 -18.97
CA PHE A 19 1.95 4.43 -19.21
C PHE A 19 2.38 5.66 -18.41
N VAL A 20 3.48 5.52 -17.69
CA VAL A 20 4.12 6.58 -16.90
C VAL A 20 5.52 6.82 -17.48
N PRO A 21 5.87 8.06 -17.87
CA PRO A 21 7.19 8.39 -18.39
C PRO A 21 8.30 8.08 -17.40
N GLY A 22 9.50 7.78 -17.91
CA GLY A 22 10.65 7.51 -17.07
C GLY A 22 11.09 8.70 -16.25
N ASN A 23 11.75 8.42 -15.12
CA ASN A 23 12.15 9.41 -14.12
C ASN A 23 10.98 10.20 -13.50
N THR A 24 9.75 9.69 -13.60
CA THR A 24 8.59 10.23 -12.87
C THR A 24 8.61 9.74 -11.43
N LEU A 25 8.43 10.65 -10.46
CA LEU A 25 8.26 10.28 -9.06
C LEU A 25 6.87 9.70 -8.83
N VAL A 26 6.81 8.48 -8.31
CA VAL A 26 5.58 7.79 -7.94
C VAL A 26 5.59 7.45 -6.45
N GLY A 27 4.40 7.51 -5.86
CA GLY A 27 4.19 7.21 -4.45
C GLY A 27 2.76 6.76 -4.20
N ILE A 28 2.55 6.11 -3.06
CA ILE A 28 1.23 5.69 -2.60
C ILE A 28 0.89 6.52 -1.37
N SER A 29 -0.29 7.14 -1.36
CA SER A 29 -0.84 7.75 -0.15
C SER A 29 -1.29 6.64 0.80
N GLN A 30 -0.44 6.30 1.78
CA GLN A 30 -0.77 5.31 2.81
C GLN A 30 -2.06 5.68 3.56
N TYR A 31 -2.24 6.97 3.88
CA TYR A 31 -3.44 7.44 4.57
C TYR A 31 -4.72 7.12 3.78
N ALA A 32 -4.76 7.48 2.49
CA ALA A 32 -5.92 7.20 1.65
C ALA A 32 -6.09 5.69 1.40
N ALA A 33 -5.00 4.95 1.21
CA ALA A 33 -5.04 3.50 0.99
C ALA A 33 -5.63 2.76 2.20
N PHE A 34 -5.22 3.13 3.42
CA PHE A 34 -5.66 2.48 4.67
C PHE A 34 -7.08 2.87 5.08
N ARG A 35 -7.55 4.06 4.65
CA ARG A 35 -8.89 4.56 4.94
C ARG A 35 -9.90 4.38 3.82
N SER A 36 -9.54 3.69 2.75
CA SER A 36 -10.47 3.48 1.66
C SER A 36 -11.49 2.40 2.03
N PRO A 37 -12.80 2.66 1.92
CA PRO A 37 -13.84 1.64 2.14
C PRO A 37 -13.76 0.49 1.12
N HIS A 38 -13.02 0.67 0.02
CA HIS A 38 -12.74 -0.40 -0.96
C HIS A 38 -11.69 -1.42 -0.46
N ASN A 39 -10.99 -1.10 0.62
CA ASN A 39 -9.85 -1.84 1.14
C ASN A 39 -10.08 -2.33 2.58
N SER A 40 -10.91 -1.64 3.34
CA SER A 40 -11.09 -1.86 4.77
C SER A 40 -12.52 -1.51 5.17
N ALA A 41 -13.20 -2.42 5.86
CA ALA A 41 -14.49 -2.19 6.50
C ALA A 41 -14.35 -1.16 7.62
N TRP A 42 -15.33 -0.26 7.77
CA TRP A 42 -15.32 0.83 8.77
C TRP A 42 -13.93 1.50 8.93
N PRO A 43 -13.39 2.10 7.86
CA PRO A 43 -11.99 2.55 7.81
C PRO A 43 -11.63 3.64 8.82
N ASP A 44 -12.63 4.38 9.31
CA ASP A 44 -12.45 5.47 10.26
C ASP A 44 -12.66 5.03 11.72
N GLU A 45 -13.11 3.80 11.95
CA GLU A 45 -13.27 3.25 13.28
C GLU A 45 -11.97 2.61 13.79
N PHE A 46 -11.71 2.80 15.09
CA PHE A 46 -10.65 2.07 15.76
C PHE A 46 -11.18 0.69 16.16
N ALA A 47 -10.98 -0.29 15.26
CA ALA A 47 -11.40 -1.68 15.45
C ALA A 47 -10.20 -2.64 15.46
N PRO A 48 -9.51 -2.83 16.60
CA PRO A 48 -8.40 -3.78 16.73
C PRO A 48 -8.77 -5.21 16.38
N GLU A 49 -10.04 -5.58 16.58
CA GLU A 49 -10.60 -6.91 16.31
C GLU A 49 -10.36 -7.33 14.86
N ARG A 50 -10.23 -6.38 13.93
CA ARG A 50 -9.87 -6.67 12.53
C ARG A 50 -8.53 -7.39 12.38
N PHE A 51 -7.62 -7.28 13.35
CA PHE A 51 -6.31 -7.95 13.31
C PHE A 51 -6.27 -9.24 14.12
N VAL A 52 -7.18 -9.39 15.08
CA VAL A 52 -7.21 -10.52 16.02
C VAL A 52 -8.20 -11.58 15.54
N ASP A 53 -9.39 -11.14 15.12
CA ASP A 53 -10.51 -11.98 14.69
C ASP A 53 -10.80 -11.75 13.19
N SER A 54 -9.75 -11.88 12.38
CA SER A 54 -9.76 -11.57 10.95
C SER A 54 -10.82 -12.29 10.12
N ASP A 55 -11.27 -13.45 10.60
CA ASP A 55 -12.16 -14.38 9.90
C ASP A 55 -13.64 -14.08 10.14
N GLN A 56 -13.96 -13.12 11.03
CA GLN A 56 -15.33 -12.70 11.21
C GLN A 56 -15.88 -12.10 9.90
N PRO A 57 -17.17 -12.32 9.58
CA PRO A 57 -17.79 -11.82 8.35
C PRO A 57 -17.61 -10.31 8.15
N ALA A 58 -17.57 -9.57 9.25
CA ALA A 58 -17.34 -8.13 9.33
C ALA A 58 -16.02 -7.68 8.67
N TRP A 59 -14.98 -8.53 8.70
CA TRP A 59 -13.63 -8.18 8.24
C TRP A 59 -13.16 -9.03 7.08
N PHE A 60 -13.86 -10.11 6.72
CA PHE A 60 -13.43 -11.14 5.76
C PHE A 60 -12.91 -10.60 4.42
N HIS A 61 -13.42 -9.45 3.96
CA HIS A 61 -13.03 -8.82 2.69
C HIS A 61 -11.97 -7.71 2.81
N ASP A 62 -11.49 -7.44 4.03
CA ASP A 62 -10.42 -6.46 4.22
C ASP A 62 -9.12 -6.94 3.57
N LYS A 63 -8.47 -6.07 2.80
CA LYS A 63 -7.23 -6.37 2.09
C LYS A 63 -6.00 -6.08 2.97
N ARG A 64 -6.04 -6.46 4.25
CA ARG A 64 -5.07 -6.02 5.27
C ARG A 64 -3.65 -6.45 4.93
N ASP A 65 -3.47 -7.71 4.53
CA ASP A 65 -2.14 -8.28 4.27
C ASP A 65 -1.39 -7.58 3.13
N ILE A 66 -2.11 -7.18 2.09
CA ILE A 66 -1.52 -6.59 0.89
C ILE A 66 -1.45 -5.07 1.02
N LEU A 67 -2.48 -4.43 1.58
CA LEU A 67 -2.59 -2.97 1.57
C LEU A 67 -2.09 -2.30 2.85
N LEU A 68 -2.20 -2.94 4.01
CA LEU A 68 -1.75 -2.35 5.27
C LEU A 68 -0.25 -2.60 5.47
N GLN A 69 0.57 -1.91 4.68
CA GLN A 69 2.03 -1.92 4.76
C GLN A 69 2.54 -0.59 5.35
N PRO A 70 2.41 -0.36 6.68
CA PRO A 70 2.78 0.91 7.31
C PRO A 70 4.27 1.24 7.16
N PHE A 71 5.10 0.21 7.07
CA PHE A 71 6.54 0.31 6.92
C PHE A 71 7.01 0.19 5.47
N LEU A 72 6.10 0.44 4.51
CA LEU A 72 6.32 0.23 3.08
C LEU A 72 6.70 -1.22 2.72
N PHE A 73 6.82 -1.48 1.42
CA PHE A 73 7.18 -2.77 0.86
C PHE A 73 8.24 -2.59 -0.23
N GLY A 74 9.02 -3.64 -0.50
CA GLY A 74 10.06 -3.64 -1.51
C GLY A 74 11.40 -3.04 -1.04
N PRO A 75 12.30 -2.67 -1.97
CA PRO A 75 13.68 -2.28 -1.68
C PRO A 75 13.85 -1.01 -0.82
N ARG A 76 12.76 -0.28 -0.56
CA ARG A 76 12.72 0.97 0.20
C ARG A 76 11.79 0.87 1.42
N ASN A 77 11.55 -0.34 1.92
CA ASN A 77 10.86 -0.52 3.18
C ASN A 77 11.64 0.09 4.34
N CYS A 78 10.94 0.35 5.46
CA CYS A 78 11.55 0.91 6.66
C CYS A 78 12.61 -0.07 7.19
N ILE A 79 13.85 0.40 7.35
CA ILE A 79 14.95 -0.38 7.94
C ILE A 79 14.70 -0.79 9.40
N GLY A 80 13.77 -0.11 10.08
CA GLY A 80 13.35 -0.41 11.45
C GLY A 80 12.29 -1.50 11.56
N ARG A 81 11.76 -2.01 10.43
CA ARG A 81 10.84 -3.14 10.42
C ARG A 81 11.65 -4.42 10.68
N LYS A 82 11.51 -4.96 11.89
CA LYS A 82 12.07 -6.26 12.30
C LYS A 82 11.01 -7.35 12.21
#